data_AF-A0A1M5DDH2-F1
#
_entry.id   AF-A0A1M5DDH2-F1
#
_cell.length_a   1.000
_cell.length_b   1.000
_cell.length_c   1.000
_cell.angle_alpha   90.00
_cell.angle_beta   90.00
_cell.angle_gamma   90.00
#
_symmetry.space_group_name_H-M   'P 1'
#
loop_
_entity.id
_entity.type
_entity.pdbx_description
1 polymer ?
#
loop_
_entity_poly.entity_id
_entity_poly.type
_entity_poly.pdbx_seq_one_letter_code
_entity_poly.pdbx_strand_id
1 'polypeptide(L)'
;NASRRDAGTCFIELHHDGFLDEPIEAYICFRAADGKEISDSAYLGNLNGEAETEEQISEKKKYAEVKQRFDVVEADYLHQMKNNRGNPVDSKAFRSLEKEYQVLKNKLEHLPGKPG
;
A
#
# COMPACT_ATOMS: atom_id res chain seq x y z
N ASN A 1 -29.52 0.01 0.14
CA ASN A 1 -29.04 0.23 1.53
C ASN A 1 -28.23 -0.97 1.98
N ALA A 2 -26.91 -0.90 1.80
CA ALA A 2 -25.96 -1.87 2.35
C ALA A 2 -25.73 -1.62 3.86
N SER A 3 -26.80 -1.43 4.62
CA SER A 3 -26.75 -0.88 5.99
C SER A 3 -27.04 -1.92 7.08
N ARG A 4 -27.03 -3.21 6.75
CA ARG A 4 -27.32 -4.30 7.70
C ARG A 4 -26.18 -5.34 7.69
N ARG A 5 -25.35 -5.31 8.73
CA ARG A 5 -24.23 -6.27 8.97
C ARG A 5 -24.70 -7.73 9.04
N ASP A 6 -25.97 -7.96 9.34
CA ASP A 6 -26.63 -9.25 9.49
C ASP A 6 -27.19 -9.84 8.17
N ALA A 7 -27.16 -9.09 7.06
CA ALA A 7 -27.78 -9.48 5.79
C ALA A 7 -26.81 -9.52 4.59
N GLY A 8 -25.50 -9.33 4.83
CA GLY A 8 -24.51 -9.04 3.78
C GLY A 8 -23.63 -10.23 3.36
N THR A 9 -24.10 -11.46 3.42
CA THR A 9 -23.33 -12.62 2.94
C THR A 9 -23.74 -12.98 1.52
N CYS A 10 -22.78 -12.96 0.60
CA CYS A 10 -22.92 -13.47 -0.76
C CYS A 10 -22.04 -14.72 -0.89
N PHE A 11 -22.63 -15.84 -1.30
CA PHE A 11 -21.91 -17.05 -1.63
C PHE A 11 -21.86 -17.17 -3.15
N ILE A 12 -20.64 -17.24 -3.70
CA ILE A 12 -20.41 -17.47 -5.12
C ILE A 12 -19.90 -18.90 -5.24
N GLU A 13 -20.73 -19.79 -5.77
CA GLU A 13 -20.30 -21.14 -6.08
C GLU A 13 -19.40 -21.09 -7.31
N LEU A 14 -18.20 -21.65 -7.18
CA LEU A 14 -17.27 -21.85 -8.29
C LEU A 14 -17.45 -23.27 -8.81
N HIS A 15 -17.73 -23.41 -10.10
CA HIS A 15 -17.72 -24.71 -10.75
C HIS A 15 -16.26 -25.18 -10.93
N HIS A 16 -16.02 -26.49 -10.79
CA HIS A 16 -14.68 -27.09 -10.77
C HIS A 16 -14.04 -27.23 -12.17
N ASP A 17 -14.37 -26.35 -13.11
CA ASP A 17 -13.91 -26.37 -14.51
C ASP A 17 -12.60 -25.58 -14.72
N GLY A 18 -11.60 -25.82 -13.86
CA GLY A 18 -10.23 -25.30 -14.03
C GLY A 18 -10.00 -23.85 -13.57
N PHE A 19 -11.05 -23.10 -13.20
CA PHE A 19 -10.90 -21.73 -12.69
C PHE A 19 -10.22 -21.62 -11.32
N LEU A 20 -10.09 -22.73 -10.59
CA LEU A 20 -9.38 -22.77 -9.31
C LEU A 20 -7.88 -23.04 -9.45
N ASP A 21 -7.40 -23.42 -10.64
CA ASP A 21 -6.00 -23.73 -10.88
C ASP A 21 -5.17 -22.46 -11.18
N GLU A 22 -5.85 -21.35 -11.47
CA GLU A 22 -5.25 -20.04 -11.67
C GLU A 22 -5.55 -19.09 -10.49
N PRO A 23 -4.65 -18.17 -10.14
CA PRO A 23 -4.87 -17.24 -9.04
C PRO A 23 -6.05 -16.28 -9.30
N ILE A 24 -6.99 -16.20 -8.35
CA ILE A 24 -8.23 -15.43 -8.44
C ILE A 24 -8.06 -14.10 -7.73
N GLU A 25 -7.85 -13.05 -8.52
CA GLU A 25 -7.77 -11.67 -8.04
C GLU A 25 -9.17 -11.09 -7.81
N ALA A 26 -9.57 -10.93 -6.55
CA ALA A 26 -10.89 -10.45 -6.19
C ALA A 26 -10.95 -8.92 -6.06
N TYR A 27 -12.00 -8.32 -6.62
CA TYR A 27 -12.31 -6.89 -6.49
C TYR A 27 -13.78 -6.71 -6.09
N ILE A 28 -14.09 -5.65 -5.35
CA ILE A 28 -15.46 -5.28 -4.99
C ILE A 28 -15.75 -3.85 -5.41
N CYS A 29 -16.96 -3.60 -5.92
CA CYS A 29 -17.51 -2.25 -6.10
C CYS A 29 -18.96 -2.24 -5.63
N PHE A 30 -19.44 -1.06 -5.23
CA PHE A 30 -20.82 -0.86 -4.82
C PHE A 30 -21.56 -0.08 -5.89
N ARG A 31 -22.70 -0.60 -6.32
CA ARG A 31 -23.62 0.11 -7.21
C ARG A 31 -24.78 0.69 -6.40
N ALA A 32 -25.12 1.95 -6.65
CA ALA A 32 -26.29 2.60 -6.08
C ALA A 32 -27.58 1.84 -6.47
N ALA A 33 -28.59 1.92 -5.60
CA ALA A 33 -29.84 1.18 -5.80
C ALA A 33 -30.61 1.61 -7.06
N ASP A 34 -30.39 2.83 -7.54
CA ASP A 34 -30.94 3.38 -8.77
C ASP A 34 -30.13 3.00 -10.02
N GLY A 35 -29.00 2.30 -9.85
CA GLY A 35 -28.13 1.85 -10.93
C GLY A 35 -27.30 2.94 -11.59
N LYS A 36 -27.36 4.20 -11.13
CA LYS A 36 -26.73 5.33 -11.81
C LYS A 36 -25.28 5.56 -11.40
N GLU A 37 -24.93 5.21 -10.17
CA GLU A 37 -23.59 5.42 -9.61
C GLU A 37 -22.96 4.08 -9.24
N ILE A 38 -21.67 3.94 -9.56
CA ILE A 38 -20.82 2.81 -9.19
C ILE A 38 -19.60 3.40 -8.49
N SER A 39 -19.25 2.86 -7.32
CA SER A 39 -18.04 3.25 -6.60
C SER A 39 -16.79 2.81 -7.35
N ASP A 40 -15.64 3.40 -7.01
CA ASP A 40 -14.36 2.82 -7.36
C ASP A 40 -14.27 1.37 -6.85
N SER A 41 -13.50 0.55 -7.57
CA SER A 41 -13.22 -0.82 -7.17
C SER A 41 -12.19 -0.83 -6.04
N ALA A 42 -12.44 -1.67 -5.03
CA ALA A 42 -11.47 -2.01 -3.99
C ALA A 42 -10.96 -3.42 -4.24
N TYR A 43 -9.64 -3.59 -4.23
CA TYR A 43 -8.99 -4.89 -4.33
C TYR A 43 -9.13 -5.65 -3.00
N LEU A 44 -9.60 -6.89 -3.06
CA LEU A 44 -9.83 -7.76 -1.90
C LEU A 44 -8.71 -8.76 -1.66
N GLY A 45 -7.82 -8.96 -2.64
CA GLY A 45 -6.73 -9.92 -2.57
C GLY A 45 -6.93 -11.11 -3.48
N ASN A 46 -5.94 -11.99 -3.45
CA ASN A 46 -5.95 -13.25 -4.17
C ASN A 46 -6.61 -14.34 -3.31
N LEU A 47 -7.65 -15.01 -3.82
CA LEU A 47 -8.47 -15.94 -3.03
C LEU A 47 -7.87 -17.35 -2.92
N ASN A 48 -7.08 -17.77 -3.91
CA ASN A 48 -6.49 -19.11 -4.01
C ASN A 48 -5.01 -19.08 -4.41
N GLY A 49 -4.39 -17.91 -4.44
CA GLY A 49 -2.96 -17.75 -4.65
C GLY A 49 -2.14 -18.33 -3.50
N GLU A 50 -0.87 -18.58 -3.76
CA GLU A 50 0.04 -19.05 -2.72
C GLU A 50 0.08 -18.06 -1.56
N ALA A 51 -0.21 -18.57 -0.36
CA ALA A 51 -0.06 -17.77 0.84
C ALA A 51 1.40 -17.35 0.98
N GLU A 52 1.61 -16.08 1.34
CA GLU A 52 2.95 -15.57 1.62
C GLU A 52 3.59 -16.37 2.75
N THR A 53 4.87 -16.66 2.62
CA THR A 53 5.63 -17.28 3.71
C THR A 53 5.78 -16.28 4.87
N GLU A 54 6.01 -16.78 6.09
CA GLU A 54 6.28 -15.92 7.25
C GLU A 54 7.47 -14.98 7.00
N GLU A 55 8.46 -15.44 6.23
CA GLU A 55 9.61 -14.65 5.81
C GLU A 55 9.21 -13.49 4.90
N GLN A 56 8.41 -13.75 3.85
CA GLN A 56 7.89 -12.71 2.95
C GLN A 56 7.04 -11.67 3.69
N ILE A 57 6.18 -12.12 4.60
CA ILE A 57 5.37 -11.24 5.45
C ILE A 57 6.27 -10.36 6.35
N SER A 58 7.31 -10.96 6.93
CA SER A 58 8.29 -10.26 7.77
C SER A 58 9.09 -9.21 6.97
N GLU A 59 9.52 -9.54 5.76
CA GLU A 59 10.19 -8.61 4.85
C GLU A 59 9.29 -7.44 4.45
N LYS A 60 8.04 -7.71 4.06
CA LYS A 60 7.05 -6.66 3.74
C LYS A 60 6.77 -5.75 4.93
N LYS A 61 6.66 -6.29 6.14
CA LYS A 61 6.50 -5.50 7.37
C LYS A 61 7.69 -4.58 7.61
N LYS A 62 8.92 -5.11 7.53
CA LYS A 62 10.15 -4.31 7.66
C LYS A 62 10.23 -3.22 6.59
N TYR A 63 9.82 -3.52 5.36
CA TYR A 63 9.73 -2.53 4.29
C TYR A 63 8.74 -1.43 4.62
N ALA A 64 7.52 -1.80 5.02
CA ALA A 64 6.46 -0.86 5.36
C ALA A 64 6.85 0.09 6.50
N GLU A 65 7.50 -0.42 7.55
CA GLU A 65 8.00 0.39 8.66
C GLU A 65 9.04 1.43 8.22
N VAL A 66 10.01 1.01 7.38
CA VAL A 66 11.02 1.93 6.84
C VAL A 66 10.37 2.94 5.90
N LYS A 67 9.41 2.52 5.08
CA LYS A 67 8.68 3.39 4.14
C LYS A 67 7.86 4.44 4.87
N GLN A 68 7.16 4.06 5.93
CA GLN A 68 6.40 4.99 6.76
C GLN A 68 7.30 6.08 7.35
N ARG A 69 8.48 5.71 7.86
CA ARG A 69 9.45 6.70 8.36
C ARG A 69 9.98 7.58 7.24
N PHE A 70 10.30 6.99 6.09
CA PHE A 70 10.79 7.72 4.93
C PHE A 70 9.77 8.74 4.44
N ASP A 71 8.48 8.42 4.37
CA ASP A 71 7.43 9.32 3.89
C ASP A 71 7.35 10.61 4.71
N VAL A 72 7.48 10.49 6.03
CA VAL A 72 7.52 11.64 6.94
C VAL A 72 8.77 12.48 6.68
N VAL A 73 9.95 11.85 6.61
CA VAL A 73 11.23 12.52 6.40
C VAL A 73 11.31 13.18 5.01
N GLU A 74 10.78 12.52 3.98
CA GLU A 74 10.69 13.03 2.62
C GLU A 74 9.79 14.26 2.54
N ALA A 75 8.62 14.21 3.17
CA ALA A 75 7.72 15.37 3.25
C ALA A 75 8.41 16.58 3.90
N ASP A 76 9.08 16.37 5.04
CA ASP A 76 9.82 17.42 5.74
C ASP A 76 10.98 17.98 4.91
N TYR A 77 11.75 17.11 4.27
CA TYR A 77 12.87 17.49 3.42
C TYR A 77 12.41 18.33 2.22
N LEU A 78 11.41 17.84 1.48
CA LEU A 78 10.85 18.55 0.32
C LEU A 78 10.22 19.89 0.72
N HIS A 79 9.57 19.94 1.89
CA HIS A 79 9.01 21.19 2.41
C HIS A 79 10.11 22.22 2.71
N GLN A 80 11.23 21.82 3.34
CA GLN A 80 12.37 22.72 3.57
C GLN A 80 13.03 23.17 2.27
N MET A 81 13.16 22.28 1.29
CA MET A 81 13.67 22.62 -0.04
C MET A 81 12.78 23.66 -0.72
N LYS A 82 11.45 23.48 -0.68
CA LYS A 82 10.49 24.41 -1.28
C LYS A 82 10.51 25.79 -0.62
N ASN A 83 10.48 25.85 0.72
CA ASN A 83 10.43 27.10 1.46
C ASN A 83 11.68 27.97 1.27
N ASN A 84 12.82 27.33 1.00
CA ASN A 84 14.07 28.03 0.78
C ASN A 84 14.45 28.14 -0.71
N ARG A 85 13.48 27.98 -1.64
CA ARG A 85 13.70 28.08 -3.10
C ARG A 85 14.83 27.18 -3.62
N GLY A 86 14.98 26.01 -3.03
CA GLY A 86 16.05 25.06 -3.34
C GLY A 86 17.40 25.34 -2.64
N ASN A 87 17.49 26.39 -1.82
CA ASN A 87 18.70 26.76 -1.06
C ASN A 87 18.44 26.65 0.46
N PRO A 88 18.34 25.42 0.99
CA PRO A 88 18.04 25.21 2.40
C PRO A 88 19.08 25.88 3.30
N VAL A 89 18.62 26.35 4.46
CA VAL A 89 19.50 26.92 5.48
C VAL A 89 20.45 25.83 5.98
N ASP A 90 21.77 26.01 5.79
CA ASP A 90 22.80 25.09 6.28
C ASP A 90 22.87 25.11 7.82
N SER A 91 21.92 24.40 8.41
CA SER A 91 21.80 24.18 9.84
C SER A 91 22.15 22.73 10.16
N LYS A 92 22.60 22.49 11.39
CA LYS A 92 22.80 21.12 11.90
C LYS A 92 21.52 20.28 11.78
N ALA A 93 20.36 20.90 11.98
CA ALA A 93 19.06 20.26 11.86
C ALA A 93 18.79 19.81 10.42
N PHE A 94 19.00 20.69 9.44
CA PHE A 94 18.83 20.35 8.03
C PHE A 94 19.81 19.26 7.57
N ARG A 95 21.10 19.36 7.94
CA ARG A 95 22.09 18.31 7.61
C ARG A 95 21.73 16.94 8.21
N SER A 96 21.14 16.92 9.40
CA SER A 96 20.65 15.68 10.01
C SER A 96 19.47 15.11 9.23
N LEU A 97 18.51 15.97 8.86
CA LEU A 97 17.34 15.58 8.06
C LEU A 97 17.74 15.04 6.69
N GLU A 98 18.62 15.75 5.98
CA GLU A 98 19.14 15.32 4.67
C GLU A 98 19.88 13.98 4.77
N LYS A 99 20.72 13.79 5.80
CA LYS A 99 21.39 12.51 6.02
C LYS A 99 20.40 11.39 6.28
N GLU A 100 19.40 11.61 7.12
CA GLU A 100 18.35 10.62 7.39
C GLU A 100 17.57 10.28 6.11
N TYR A 101 17.18 11.30 5.33
CA TYR A 101 16.52 11.13 4.03
C TYR A 101 17.34 10.23 3.10
N GLN A 102 18.64 10.52 2.92
CA GLN A 102 19.51 9.72 2.03
C GLN A 102 19.69 8.28 2.53
N VAL A 103 19.85 8.09 3.85
CA VAL A 103 20.00 6.75 4.45
C VAL A 103 18.73 5.93 4.25
N LEU A 104 17.56 6.51 4.52
CA LEU A 104 16.29 5.82 4.38
C LEU A 104 15.95 5.52 2.92
N LYS A 105 16.24 6.46 2.01
CA LYS A 105 16.10 6.26 0.56
C LYS A 105 16.94 5.07 0.09
N ASN A 106 18.24 5.07 0.42
CA ASN A 106 19.12 3.97 0.07
C ASN A 106 18.66 2.65 0.70
N LYS A 107 18.17 2.69 1.95
CA LYS A 107 17.66 1.49 2.61
C LYS A 107 16.45 0.92 1.84
N LEU A 108 15.50 1.75 1.43
CA LEU A 108 14.33 1.32 0.66
C LEU A 108 14.66 0.80 -0.74
N GLU A 109 15.73 1.30 -1.36
CA GLU A 109 16.18 0.81 -2.66
C GLU A 109 16.70 -0.63 -2.61
N HIS A 110 17.24 -1.06 -1.46
CA HIS A 110 17.91 -2.36 -1.29
C HIS A 110 17.15 -3.32 -0.37
N LEU A 111 16.09 -2.87 0.31
CA LEU A 111 15.32 -3.73 1.21
C LEU A 111 14.39 -4.65 0.41
N PRO A 112 14.38 -5.97 0.68
CA PRO A 112 13.34 -6.86 0.14
C PRO A 112 11.96 -6.51 0.70
N GLY A 113 10.90 -7.02 0.05
CA GLY A 113 9.51 -6.75 0.45
C GLY A 113 8.89 -5.49 -0.17
N LYS A 114 9.55 -4.89 -1.17
CA LYS A 114 8.95 -3.83 -2.00
C LYS A 114 7.70 -4.37 -2.70
N PRO A 115 6.55 -3.67 -2.69
CA PRO A 115 5.41 -4.06 -3.49
C PRO A 115 5.81 -4.06 -4.98
N GLY A 116 5.53 -5.17 -5.67
CA GLY A 116 5.74 -5.34 -7.10
C GLY A 116 4.78 -4.51 -7.94
#